data_AF-A0A947HZK4-F1
#
_entry.id   AF-A0A947HZK4-F1
#
_cell.length_a   1.000
_cell.length_b   1.000
_cell.length_c   1.000
_cell.angle_alpha   90.00
_cell.angle_beta   90.00
_cell.angle_gamma   90.00
#
_symmetry.space_group_name_H-M   'P 1'
#
loop_
_entity.id
_entity.type
_entity.pdbx_description
1 polymer ?
#
loop_
_entity_poly.entity_id
_entity_poly.type
_entity_poly.pdbx_seq_one_letter_code
_entity_poly.pdbx_strand_id
1 'polypeptide(L)'
;MADAPNAHSAQKSTGWWHTLPGVLTALAGVITAVSGLIALLYQNGVLGHKDEQSSVVVTPPLDEPAEAPNEKPTGAPADVPTQAPPKAPPGRKPWSEAVAVVVGRDGSETKLRAESFSNCISANHELTLTSGQDVPFERMSGFEVTQADEPTSPNAKARLTITLVDGTPVTGVTVANCDLFGYNDLGRYTTYFNRIRRVTFER
;
A
#
# COMPACT_ATOMS: atom_id res chain seq x y z
N MET A 1 0.97 -80.17 20.93
CA MET A 1 0.74 -79.09 19.96
C MET A 1 1.84 -78.07 20.18
N ALA A 2 2.71 -77.90 19.18
CA ALA A 2 3.97 -77.17 19.28
C ALA A 2 3.80 -75.76 18.70
N ASP A 3 4.24 -74.75 19.44
CA ASP A 3 4.38 -73.36 19.01
C ASP A 3 5.70 -73.18 18.24
N ALA A 4 5.63 -72.52 17.09
CA ALA A 4 6.79 -72.14 16.28
C ALA A 4 7.04 -70.62 16.38
N PRO A 5 8.29 -70.16 16.58
CA PRO A 5 8.60 -68.73 16.63
C PRO A 5 8.76 -68.14 15.22
N ASN A 6 7.99 -67.08 14.93
CA ASN A 6 8.13 -66.28 13.72
C ASN A 6 9.33 -65.33 13.82
N ALA A 7 10.29 -65.47 12.91
CA ALA A 7 11.42 -64.58 12.75
C ALA A 7 10.99 -63.30 12.01
N HIS A 8 11.00 -62.16 12.70
CA HIS A 8 10.81 -60.85 12.09
C HIS A 8 12.13 -60.33 11.53
N SER A 9 12.21 -60.20 10.20
CA SER A 9 13.32 -59.58 9.48
C SER A 9 13.30 -58.06 9.65
N ALA A 10 14.33 -57.48 10.25
CA ALA A 10 14.50 -56.04 10.40
C ALA A 10 14.81 -55.37 9.04
N GLN A 11 13.85 -54.62 8.49
CA GLN A 11 14.08 -53.76 7.32
C GLN A 11 14.94 -52.55 7.72
N LYS A 12 16.15 -52.46 7.14
CA LYS A 12 17.01 -51.27 7.28
C LYS A 12 16.38 -50.10 6.54
N SER A 13 15.93 -49.08 7.27
CA SER A 13 15.48 -47.81 6.71
C SER A 13 16.67 -47.11 6.02
N THR A 14 16.67 -47.09 4.69
CA THR A 14 17.56 -46.22 3.91
C THR A 14 17.23 -44.77 4.26
N GLY A 15 18.19 -44.08 4.86
CA GLY A 15 17.99 -42.76 5.47
C GLY A 15 17.55 -41.70 4.46
N TRP A 16 16.48 -40.97 4.82
CA TRP A 16 15.90 -39.85 4.06
C TRP A 16 16.88 -38.70 3.79
N TRP A 17 18.02 -38.67 4.50
CA TRP A 17 19.03 -37.63 4.40
C TRP A 17 19.75 -37.60 3.05
N HIS A 18 19.66 -38.67 2.25
CA HIS A 18 20.30 -38.71 0.94
C HIS A 18 19.57 -37.91 -0.16
N THR A 19 18.28 -37.58 0.02
CA THR A 19 17.52 -36.82 -1.00
C THR A 19 17.44 -35.32 -0.70
N LEU A 20 17.80 -34.89 0.52
CA LEU A 20 17.69 -33.49 0.95
C LEU A 20 18.55 -32.52 0.12
N PRO A 21 19.85 -32.80 -0.17
CA PRO A 21 20.68 -31.85 -0.91
C PRO A 21 20.19 -31.64 -2.35
N GLY A 22 19.73 -32.71 -3.02
CA GLY A 22 19.24 -32.64 -4.39
C GLY A 22 17.96 -31.82 -4.53
N VAL A 23 17.02 -31.96 -3.58
CA VAL A 23 15.76 -31.19 -3.59
C VAL A 23 16.03 -29.70 -3.39
N LEU A 24 16.97 -29.34 -2.50
CA LEU A 24 17.32 -27.93 -2.27
C LEU A 24 17.95 -27.29 -3.50
N THR A 25 18.86 -27.99 -4.19
CA THR A 25 19.46 -27.49 -5.44
C THR A 25 18.42 -27.33 -6.55
N ALA A 26 17.51 -28.31 -6.71
CA ALA A 26 16.43 -28.20 -7.67
C ALA A 26 15.53 -26.99 -7.40
N LEU A 27 15.18 -26.76 -6.12
CA LEU A 27 14.36 -25.62 -5.71
C LEU A 27 15.05 -24.28 -6.00
N ALA A 28 16.35 -24.16 -5.72
CA ALA A 28 17.13 -22.97 -6.04
C ALA A 28 17.16 -22.67 -7.55
N GLY A 29 17.29 -23.72 -8.38
CA GLY A 29 17.20 -23.59 -9.84
C GLY A 29 15.85 -23.07 -10.31
N VAL A 30 14.75 -23.59 -9.75
CA VAL A 30 13.38 -23.14 -10.09
C VAL A 30 13.18 -21.67 -9.72
N ILE A 31 13.61 -21.24 -8.53
CA ILE A 31 13.51 -19.84 -8.09
C ILE A 31 14.25 -18.93 -9.07
N THR A 32 15.48 -19.32 -9.45
CA THR A 32 16.31 -18.53 -10.37
C THR A 32 15.66 -18.40 -11.75
N ALA A 33 15.09 -19.49 -12.27
CA ALA A 33 14.38 -19.48 -13.54
C ALA A 33 13.14 -18.57 -13.52
N VAL A 34 12.35 -18.62 -12.45
CA VAL A 34 11.17 -17.75 -12.27
C VAL A 34 11.58 -16.28 -12.16
N SER A 35 12.64 -15.97 -11.41
CA SER A 35 13.16 -14.59 -11.32
C SER A 35 13.66 -14.07 -12.66
N GLY A 36 14.40 -14.87 -13.42
CA GLY A 36 14.86 -14.50 -14.77
C GLY A 36 13.69 -14.27 -15.73
N LEU A 37 12.65 -15.11 -15.65
CA LEU A 37 11.44 -14.97 -16.45
C LEU A 37 10.68 -13.67 -16.11
N ILE A 38 10.50 -13.36 -14.82
CA ILE A 38 9.85 -12.11 -14.38
C ILE A 38 10.63 -10.89 -14.86
N ALA A 39 11.96 -10.92 -14.78
CA ALA A 39 12.81 -9.83 -15.27
C ALA A 39 12.64 -9.60 -16.78
N LEU A 40 12.57 -10.67 -17.59
CA LEU A 40 12.30 -10.57 -19.02
C LEU A 40 10.89 -10.03 -19.31
N LEU A 41 9.87 -10.44 -18.56
CA LEU A 41 8.50 -9.93 -18.72
C LEU A 41 8.39 -8.45 -18.34
N TYR A 42 9.18 -7.99 -17.37
CA TYR A 42 9.28 -6.58 -17.01
C TYR A 42 9.95 -5.76 -18.12
N GLN A 43 11.08 -6.23 -18.66
CA GLN A 43 11.79 -5.57 -19.76
C GLN A 43 10.99 -5.52 -21.06
N ASN A 44 10.20 -6.56 -21.35
CA ASN A 44 9.33 -6.59 -22.55
C ASN A 44 8.01 -5.83 -22.36
N GLY A 45 7.81 -5.13 -21.24
CA GLY A 45 6.63 -4.30 -21.00
C GLY A 45 5.33 -5.08 -20.79
N VAL A 46 5.38 -6.42 -20.70
CA VAL A 46 4.21 -7.28 -20.47
C VAL A 46 3.65 -7.11 -19.04
N LEU A 47 4.51 -6.79 -18.07
CA LEU A 47 4.14 -6.59 -16.66
C LEU A 47 3.95 -5.11 -16.25
N GLY A 48 3.72 -4.22 -17.22
CA GLY A 48 3.20 -2.88 -16.98
C GLY A 48 4.27 -1.82 -16.74
N HIS A 49 4.44 -0.97 -17.75
CA HIS A 49 4.87 0.40 -17.53
C HIS A 49 3.64 1.17 -17.07
N LYS A 50 3.64 1.63 -15.82
CA LYS A 50 2.83 2.78 -15.44
C LYS A 50 3.80 3.90 -15.14
N ASP A 51 3.70 4.92 -15.96
CA ASP A 51 4.60 6.06 -16.08
C ASP A 51 4.92 6.72 -14.74
N GLU A 52 6.22 6.93 -14.49
CA GLU A 52 6.75 8.23 -14.07
C GLU A 52 8.24 8.26 -14.44
N GLN A 53 8.48 8.48 -15.73
CA GLN A 53 9.79 8.83 -16.25
C GLN A 53 10.08 10.28 -15.84
N SER A 54 10.77 10.45 -14.71
CA SER A 54 11.47 11.71 -14.42
C SER A 54 12.41 12.01 -15.58
N SER A 55 12.13 13.10 -16.29
CA SER A 55 12.98 13.62 -17.36
C SER A 55 14.33 14.00 -16.79
N VAL A 56 15.36 13.23 -17.15
CA VAL A 56 16.74 13.71 -17.12
C VAL A 56 16.84 14.75 -18.24
N VAL A 57 17.00 16.01 -17.86
CA VAL A 57 17.31 17.12 -18.76
C VAL A 57 18.71 16.89 -19.34
N VAL A 58 18.77 16.34 -20.56
CA VAL A 58 19.98 16.36 -21.38
C VAL A 58 19.87 17.58 -22.30
N THR A 59 20.76 18.54 -22.09
CA THR A 59 20.94 19.72 -22.94
C THR A 59 21.52 19.28 -24.30
N PRO A 60 20.89 19.58 -25.45
CA PRO A 60 21.49 19.31 -26.76
C PRO A 60 22.37 20.48 -27.23
N PRO A 61 23.43 20.22 -28.03
CA PRO A 61 24.09 21.24 -28.83
C PRO A 61 23.30 21.51 -30.12
N LEU A 62 23.42 22.76 -30.54
CA LEU A 62 22.83 23.42 -31.71
C LEU A 62 23.45 22.89 -33.03
N ASP A 63 22.62 22.59 -34.05
CA ASP A 63 22.76 23.00 -35.47
C ASP A 63 21.84 22.16 -36.43
N GLU A 64 20.85 22.85 -37.03
CA GLU A 64 20.26 22.83 -38.41
C GLU A 64 20.20 21.57 -39.34
N PRO A 65 19.41 21.54 -40.46
CA PRO A 65 17.94 21.64 -40.61
C PRO A 65 17.30 20.58 -41.58
N ALA A 66 15.95 20.54 -41.59
CA ALA A 66 15.03 20.13 -42.68
C ALA A 66 14.88 18.64 -43.13
N GLU A 67 13.68 18.06 -42.93
CA GLU A 67 12.66 17.77 -43.97
C GLU A 67 11.41 17.03 -43.41
N ALA A 68 10.26 17.72 -43.46
CA ALA A 68 8.90 17.35 -43.93
C ALA A 68 8.21 15.98 -43.55
N PRO A 69 6.88 15.83 -43.75
CA PRO A 69 5.94 15.58 -42.65
C PRO A 69 5.20 14.24 -42.76
N ASN A 70 4.80 13.65 -41.62
CA ASN A 70 3.79 12.60 -41.64
C ASN A 70 2.74 12.79 -40.55
N GLU A 71 1.49 12.61 -40.97
CA GLU A 71 0.27 13.17 -40.37
C GLU A 71 -0.06 12.55 -39.01
N LYS A 72 -0.38 13.44 -38.07
CA LYS A 72 -0.81 13.15 -36.70
C LYS A 72 -2.34 13.11 -36.65
N PRO A 73 -2.98 12.10 -36.03
CA PRO A 73 -4.38 12.19 -35.67
C PRO A 73 -4.56 13.25 -34.57
N THR A 74 -5.11 14.40 -34.96
CA THR A 74 -5.56 15.46 -34.06
C THR A 74 -6.88 15.03 -33.41
N GLY A 75 -6.78 14.20 -32.37
CA GLY A 75 -7.81 14.08 -31.34
C GLY A 75 -7.39 14.96 -30.16
N ALA A 76 -7.89 16.19 -30.12
CA ALA A 76 -7.65 17.11 -29.01
C ALA A 76 -8.18 16.47 -27.70
N PRO A 77 -7.36 16.28 -26.66
CA PRO A 77 -7.88 16.06 -25.33
C PRO A 77 -8.57 17.36 -24.92
N ALA A 78 -9.86 17.27 -24.63
CA ALA A 78 -10.60 18.34 -24.00
C ALA A 78 -9.85 18.78 -22.74
N ASP A 79 -9.54 20.07 -22.65
CA ASP A 79 -9.02 20.73 -21.46
C ASP A 79 -9.86 20.31 -20.25
N VAL A 80 -9.34 19.37 -19.46
CA VAL A 80 -9.86 19.14 -18.12
C VAL A 80 -9.45 20.38 -17.35
N PRO A 81 -10.39 21.18 -16.84
CA PRO A 81 -10.04 22.38 -16.10
C PRO A 81 -9.22 21.94 -14.88
N THR A 82 -7.92 22.27 -14.90
CA THR A 82 -7.05 22.25 -13.73
C THR A 82 -7.69 23.21 -12.73
N GLN A 83 -8.58 22.67 -11.89
CA GLN A 83 -9.16 23.42 -10.78
C GLN A 83 -7.99 23.85 -9.91
N ALA A 84 -7.76 25.16 -9.86
CA ALA A 84 -6.86 25.75 -8.91
C ALA A 84 -7.21 25.20 -7.52
N PRO A 85 -6.23 24.72 -6.75
CA PRO A 85 -6.49 24.11 -5.45
C PRO A 85 -7.37 25.06 -4.61
N PRO A 86 -8.45 24.54 -3.98
CA PRO A 86 -9.35 25.35 -3.19
C PRO A 86 -8.56 26.20 -2.19
N LYS A 87 -8.72 27.53 -2.26
CA LYS A 87 -8.06 28.47 -1.36
C LYS A 87 -8.46 28.11 0.08
N ALA A 88 -7.50 27.67 0.88
CA ALA A 88 -7.73 27.21 2.24
C ALA A 88 -8.46 28.29 3.08
N PRO A 89 -9.40 27.91 3.95
CA PRO A 89 -10.03 28.84 4.88
C PRO A 89 -8.96 29.59 5.69
N PRO A 90 -9.06 30.91 5.85
CA PRO A 90 -8.07 31.70 6.59
C PRO A 90 -8.02 31.22 8.05
N GLY A 91 -6.80 30.96 8.55
CA GLY A 91 -6.55 30.61 9.95
C GLY A 91 -6.25 29.14 10.25
N ARG A 92 -6.16 28.26 9.24
CA ARG A 92 -5.68 26.88 9.40
C ARG A 92 -4.23 26.77 8.95
N LYS A 93 -3.42 26.02 9.68
CA LYS A 93 -2.07 25.64 9.22
C LYS A 93 -2.17 24.86 7.90
N PRO A 94 -1.18 25.02 7.01
CA PRO A 94 -1.09 24.19 5.82
C PRO A 94 -0.98 22.71 6.21
N TRP A 95 -1.42 21.81 5.32
CA TRP A 95 -1.43 20.36 5.59
C TRP A 95 -0.03 19.80 5.92
N SER A 96 1.02 20.37 5.33
CA SER A 96 2.42 20.05 5.62
C SER A 96 2.85 20.34 7.07
N GLU A 97 2.13 21.23 7.77
CA GLU A 97 2.37 21.57 9.18
C GLU A 97 1.37 20.89 10.13
N ALA A 98 0.40 20.15 9.59
CA ALA A 98 -0.61 19.48 10.40
C ALA A 98 -0.06 18.23 11.09
N VAL A 99 -0.63 17.92 12.26
CA VAL A 99 -0.24 16.76 13.07
C VAL A 99 -1.40 15.78 13.13
N ALA A 100 -1.14 14.52 12.78
CA ALA A 100 -2.06 13.42 13.02
C ALA A 100 -1.83 12.88 14.44
N VAL A 101 -2.82 13.06 15.31
CA VAL A 101 -2.84 12.52 16.67
C VAL A 101 -3.64 11.22 16.64
N VAL A 102 -2.93 10.10 16.77
CA VAL A 102 -3.50 8.76 16.81
C VAL A 102 -3.68 8.35 18.26
N VAL A 103 -4.92 8.09 18.67
CA VAL A 103 -5.27 7.63 20.02
C VAL A 103 -5.60 6.14 19.96
N GLY A 104 -4.81 5.33 20.64
CA GLY A 104 -5.01 3.88 20.80
C GLY A 104 -6.25 3.55 21.62
N ARG A 105 -6.75 2.31 21.51
CA ARG A 105 -7.83 1.81 22.38
C ARG A 105 -7.41 1.69 23.84
N ASP A 106 -6.11 1.57 24.09
CA ASP A 106 -5.49 1.61 25.42
C ASP A 106 -5.34 3.05 25.98
N GLY A 107 -5.72 4.07 25.22
CA GLY A 107 -5.58 5.47 25.59
C GLY A 107 -4.19 6.05 25.33
N SER A 108 -3.25 5.28 24.77
CA SER A 108 -1.96 5.82 24.33
C SER A 108 -2.16 6.83 23.20
N GLU A 109 -1.32 7.86 23.17
CA GLU A 109 -1.32 8.87 22.11
C GLU A 109 0.00 8.85 21.35
N THR A 110 -0.09 8.88 20.03
CA THR A 110 1.06 9.01 19.14
C THR A 110 0.84 10.16 18.16
N LYS A 111 1.81 11.06 18.07
CA LYS A 111 1.81 12.18 17.13
C LYS A 111 2.65 11.84 15.91
N LEU A 112 2.08 12.09 14.72
CA LEU A 112 2.67 11.84 13.41
C LEU A 112 2.55 13.09 12.55
N ARG A 113 3.43 13.25 11.56
CA ARG A 113 3.26 14.29 10.52
C ARG A 113 2.05 13.92 9.65
N ALA A 114 1.06 14.80 9.53
CA ALA A 114 -0.18 14.49 8.81
C ALA A 114 0.04 14.17 7.33
N GLU A 115 0.96 14.88 6.67
CA GLU A 115 1.37 14.61 5.29
C GLU A 115 1.96 13.21 5.06
N SER A 116 2.47 12.57 6.12
CA SER A 116 3.05 11.23 6.04
C SER A 116 2.07 10.12 6.42
N PHE A 117 0.88 10.49 6.95
CA PHE A 117 -0.11 9.53 7.42
C PHE A 117 -0.81 8.88 6.23
N SER A 118 -0.78 7.55 6.16
CA SER A 118 -1.39 6.78 5.06
C SER A 118 -2.14 5.54 5.58
N ASN A 119 -3.09 5.08 4.76
CA ASN A 119 -3.79 3.81 4.91
C ASN A 119 -3.41 2.88 3.75
N CYS A 120 -2.94 1.67 4.06
CA CYS A 120 -2.36 0.75 3.08
C CYS A 120 -1.16 1.37 2.32
N ILE A 121 -0.66 0.65 1.31
CA ILE A 121 0.31 1.13 0.32
C ILE A 121 -0.36 2.14 -0.65
N SER A 122 -1.46 2.80 -0.25
CA SER A 122 -2.08 3.81 -1.11
C SER A 122 -1.17 5.04 -1.21
N ALA A 123 -0.99 5.53 -2.43
CA ALA A 123 -0.24 6.75 -2.70
C ALA A 123 -1.06 8.02 -2.35
N ASN A 124 -2.38 7.88 -2.21
CA ASN A 124 -3.31 9.01 -2.23
C ASN A 124 -3.66 9.58 -0.85
N HIS A 125 -3.10 9.07 0.26
CA HIS A 125 -3.34 9.58 1.62
C HIS A 125 -4.85 9.77 1.93
N GLU A 126 -5.64 8.71 1.69
CA GLU A 126 -7.10 8.74 1.78
C GLU A 126 -7.69 7.51 2.47
N LEU A 127 -8.98 7.60 2.82
CA LEU A 127 -9.80 6.45 3.17
C LEU A 127 -10.78 6.14 2.05
N THR A 128 -10.59 5.01 1.39
CA THR A 128 -11.58 4.43 0.48
C THR A 128 -12.63 3.68 1.28
N LEU A 129 -13.87 4.16 1.22
CA LEU A 129 -15.02 3.49 1.79
C LEU A 129 -15.53 2.40 0.85
N THR A 130 -16.16 1.36 1.38
CA THR A 130 -16.77 0.28 0.60
C THR A 130 -17.92 0.75 -0.28
N SER A 131 -18.39 1.99 -0.09
CA SER A 131 -19.32 2.66 -1.01
C SER A 131 -18.67 3.09 -2.33
N GLY A 132 -17.34 3.01 -2.44
CA GLY A 132 -16.56 3.56 -3.56
C GLY A 132 -16.21 5.04 -3.39
N GLN A 133 -16.53 5.63 -2.23
CA GLN A 133 -16.17 7.01 -1.93
C GLN A 133 -14.77 7.08 -1.32
N ASP A 134 -13.91 7.88 -1.94
CA ASP A 134 -12.62 8.26 -1.36
C ASP A 134 -12.75 9.54 -0.56
N VAL A 135 -12.19 9.53 0.66
CA VAL A 135 -12.15 10.70 1.53
C VAL A 135 -10.68 11.00 1.83
N PRO A 136 -10.09 12.06 1.26
CA PRO A 136 -8.71 12.45 1.52
C PRO A 136 -8.53 12.88 2.98
N PHE A 137 -7.41 12.51 3.62
CA PHE A 137 -7.14 12.93 5.00
C PHE A 137 -7.09 14.45 5.15
N GLU A 138 -6.61 15.17 4.14
CA GLU A 138 -6.62 16.63 4.09
C GLU A 138 -8.02 17.25 4.10
N ARG A 139 -9.08 16.48 3.85
CA ARG A 139 -10.48 16.93 3.95
C ARG A 139 -11.17 16.52 5.26
N MET A 140 -10.46 15.82 6.16
CA MET A 140 -10.98 15.38 7.46
C MET A 140 -10.43 16.20 8.63
N SER A 141 -11.26 16.51 9.62
CA SER A 141 -10.77 16.88 10.96
C SER A 141 -10.33 15.65 11.76
N GLY A 142 -10.87 14.47 11.44
CA GLY A 142 -10.46 13.20 12.03
C GLY A 142 -11.44 12.08 11.73
N PHE A 143 -11.22 10.91 12.33
CA PHE A 143 -12.17 9.80 12.29
C PHE A 143 -12.11 8.97 13.58
N GLU A 144 -13.24 8.37 13.94
CA GLU A 144 -13.37 7.43 15.05
C GLU A 144 -13.66 6.02 14.55
N VAL A 145 -12.99 5.03 15.13
CA VAL A 145 -13.19 3.61 14.82
C VAL A 145 -14.19 3.01 15.79
N THR A 146 -15.44 2.92 15.33
CA THR A 146 -16.54 2.36 16.13
C THR A 146 -16.42 0.83 16.27
N GLN A 147 -15.97 0.15 15.22
CA GLN A 147 -15.76 -1.30 15.19
C GLN A 147 -14.68 -1.64 14.16
N ALA A 148 -13.85 -2.63 14.44
CA ALA A 148 -12.92 -3.18 13.46
C ALA A 148 -12.69 -4.68 13.71
N ASP A 149 -12.58 -5.43 12.62
CA ASP A 149 -12.21 -6.84 12.64
C ASP A 149 -10.71 -7.02 12.88
N GLU A 150 -10.27 -8.23 13.23
CA GLU A 150 -8.85 -8.56 13.27
C GLU A 150 -8.23 -8.44 11.87
N PRO A 151 -7.04 -7.84 11.71
CA PRO A 151 -6.44 -7.57 10.40
C PRO A 151 -6.10 -8.85 9.61
N THR A 152 -5.97 -9.99 10.30
CA THR A 152 -5.74 -11.30 9.68
C THR A 152 -7.02 -11.97 9.19
N SER A 153 -8.20 -11.39 9.47
CA SER A 153 -9.48 -11.96 9.06
C SER A 153 -9.67 -11.85 7.55
N PRO A 154 -10.24 -12.88 6.89
CA PRO A 154 -10.62 -12.76 5.50
C PRO A 154 -11.66 -11.64 5.35
N ASN A 155 -11.36 -10.65 4.51
CA ASN A 155 -12.19 -9.46 4.32
C ASN A 155 -12.40 -8.60 5.58
N ALA A 156 -11.38 -8.46 6.43
CA ALA A 156 -11.42 -7.57 7.59
C ALA A 156 -11.97 -6.18 7.24
N LYS A 157 -12.90 -5.66 8.05
CA LYS A 157 -13.53 -4.34 7.87
C LYS A 157 -13.39 -3.48 9.11
N ALA A 158 -13.43 -2.17 8.91
CA ALA A 158 -13.56 -1.18 9.98
C ALA A 158 -14.73 -0.24 9.70
N ARG A 159 -15.60 -0.06 10.68
CA ARG A 159 -16.68 0.93 10.68
C ARG A 159 -16.19 2.23 11.29
N LEU A 160 -16.32 3.31 10.52
CA LEU A 160 -15.76 4.61 10.86
C LEU A 160 -16.84 5.67 10.92
N THR A 161 -16.66 6.62 11.83
CA THR A 161 -17.33 7.93 11.78
C THR A 161 -16.26 8.97 11.47
N ILE A 162 -16.23 9.43 10.23
CA ILE A 162 -15.30 10.46 9.74
C ILE A 162 -15.92 11.82 10.00
N THR A 163 -15.16 12.77 10.53
CA THR A 163 -15.59 14.16 10.65
C THR A 163 -14.83 14.96 9.60
N LEU A 164 -15.54 15.61 8.69
CA LEU A 164 -14.94 16.48 7.69
C LEU A 164 -14.44 17.77 8.33
N VAL A 165 -13.64 18.53 7.60
CA VAL A 165 -13.11 19.82 8.06
C VAL A 165 -14.18 20.90 8.26
N ASP A 166 -15.39 20.71 7.73
CA ASP A 166 -16.55 21.57 7.97
C ASP A 166 -17.41 21.10 9.15
N GLY A 167 -17.00 20.02 9.82
CA GLY A 167 -17.74 19.40 10.93
C GLY A 167 -18.78 18.36 10.51
N THR A 168 -19.00 18.17 9.21
CA THR A 168 -19.98 17.19 8.70
C THR A 168 -19.53 15.77 9.03
N PRO A 169 -20.37 14.96 9.70
CA PRO A 169 -20.06 13.55 9.92
C PRO A 169 -20.38 12.73 8.67
N VAL A 170 -19.47 11.85 8.28
CA VAL A 170 -19.64 10.83 7.24
C VAL A 170 -19.39 9.47 7.88
N THR A 171 -20.39 8.59 7.85
CA THR A 171 -20.24 7.22 8.36
C THR A 171 -19.98 6.28 7.21
N GLY A 172 -19.04 5.35 7.40
CA GLY A 172 -18.66 4.41 6.34
C GLY A 172 -18.01 3.15 6.87
N VAL A 173 -17.73 2.24 5.95
CA VAL A 173 -16.93 1.04 6.21
C VAL A 173 -15.74 1.08 5.28
N THR A 174 -14.56 0.75 5.76
CA THR A 174 -13.35 0.58 4.94
C THR A 174 -12.78 -0.83 5.14
N VAL A 175 -11.89 -1.25 4.25
CA VAL A 175 -11.15 -2.51 4.41
C VAL A 175 -10.09 -2.31 5.49
N ALA A 176 -9.98 -3.27 6.41
CA ALA A 176 -9.11 -3.21 7.59
C ALA A 176 -8.03 -4.29 7.59
N ASN A 177 -7.69 -4.86 6.43
CA ASN A 177 -6.60 -5.82 6.27
C ASN A 177 -5.22 -5.14 6.07
N CYS A 178 -5.18 -3.81 6.04
CA CYS A 178 -3.96 -3.02 5.95
C CYS A 178 -3.61 -2.33 7.27
N ASP A 179 -2.35 -1.94 7.37
CA ASP A 179 -1.89 -1.03 8.39
C ASP A 179 -2.20 0.44 8.07
N LEU A 180 -2.34 1.21 9.15
CA LEU A 180 -2.23 2.66 9.16
C LEU A 180 -0.80 2.98 9.57
N PHE A 181 -0.13 3.88 8.85
CA PHE A 181 1.23 4.27 9.19
C PHE A 181 1.48 5.74 8.97
N GLY A 182 2.56 6.23 9.58
CA GLY A 182 3.08 7.57 9.36
C GLY A 182 4.46 7.71 9.97
N TYR A 183 5.03 8.90 9.92
CA TYR A 183 6.35 9.17 10.44
C TYR A 183 6.33 10.28 11.49
N ASN A 184 7.16 10.12 12.50
CA ASN A 184 7.51 11.14 13.48
C ASN A 184 9.04 11.22 13.65
N ASP A 185 9.51 11.86 14.70
CA ASP A 185 10.94 12.05 14.96
C ASP A 185 11.65 10.77 15.41
N LEU A 186 10.89 9.75 15.84
CA LEU A 186 11.40 8.43 16.22
C LEU A 186 11.40 7.43 15.06
N GLY A 187 10.86 7.81 13.90
CA GLY A 187 10.79 6.99 12.69
C GLY A 187 9.37 6.63 12.29
N ARG A 188 9.23 5.45 11.65
CA ARG A 188 7.94 4.96 11.16
C ARG A 188 7.11 4.39 12.32
N TYR A 189 5.88 4.85 12.43
CA TYR A 189 4.85 4.26 13.28
C TYR A 189 3.88 3.48 12.42
N THR A 190 3.45 2.31 12.91
CA THR A 190 2.51 1.42 12.23
C THR A 190 1.50 0.90 13.25
N THR A 191 0.22 0.89 12.87
CA THR A 191 -0.89 0.37 13.67
C THR A 191 -2.01 -0.17 12.79
N TYR A 192 -3.09 -0.65 13.39
CA TYR A 192 -4.25 -1.23 12.70
C TYR A 192 -5.54 -0.63 13.24
N PHE A 193 -6.61 -0.66 12.44
CA PHE A 193 -7.92 -0.13 12.85
C PHE A 193 -8.44 -0.76 14.16
N ASN A 194 -8.19 -2.04 14.43
CA ASN A 194 -8.60 -2.69 15.69
C ASN A 194 -7.83 -2.19 16.92
N ARG A 195 -6.69 -1.53 16.76
CA ARG A 195 -5.87 -0.98 17.87
C ARG A 195 -6.10 0.51 18.11
N ILE A 196 -6.68 1.22 17.15
CA ILE A 196 -6.95 2.65 17.29
C ILE A 196 -8.40 2.89 17.71
N ARG A 197 -8.59 3.95 18.49
CA ARG A 197 -9.90 4.49 18.83
C ARG A 197 -10.24 5.66 17.93
N ARG A 198 -9.32 6.62 17.79
CA ARG A 198 -9.55 7.88 17.06
C ARG A 198 -8.27 8.38 16.42
N VAL A 199 -8.40 9.04 15.27
CA VAL A 199 -7.36 9.90 14.70
C VAL A 199 -7.91 11.31 14.56
N THR A 200 -7.13 12.31 14.95
CA THR A 200 -7.46 13.72 14.80
C THR A 200 -6.35 14.44 14.05
N PHE A 201 -6.71 15.32 13.11
CA PHE A 201 -5.76 16.13 12.36
C PHE A 201 -5.78 17.55 12.93
N GLU A 202 -4.76 17.88 13.72
CA GLU A 202 -4.57 19.21 14.31
C GLU A 202 -3.95 20.15 13.28
N ARG A 203 -4.67 21.23 12.97
CA ARG A 203 -4.32 22.25 11.98
C ARG A 203 -4.46 23.64 12.57
#